data_AF-A0A2U2D5I0-F1
#
_entry.id   AF-A0A2U2D5I0-F1
#
_cell.length_a   1.000
_cell.length_b   1.000
_cell.length_c   1.000
_cell.angle_alpha   90.00
_cell.angle_beta   90.00
_cell.angle_gamma   90.00
#
_symmetry.space_group_name_H-M   'P 1'
#
loop_
_entity.id
_entity.type
_entity.pdbx_description
1 polymer ?
#
loop_
_entity_poly.entity_id
_entity_poly.type
_entity_poly.pdbx_seq_one_letter_code
_entity_poly.pdbx_strand_id
1 'polypeptide(L)'
;MPDSEVIQSKKLEVSSAIFIAGLSGVLTLAGVMSTGVIGAISTKQSAELTAQSAKLSADLTAQAARISAQQACVARLDTQEQNLRVKADQFLSALGDFTALTGHTNFVQESYDARLDGLMKSGYSFSAYAPKRLATLSRNMVVELKKAIHETDDTELTAALDKFHKSNQEWNNEFQVFLKELASIRKGC
;
A
#
# COMPACT_ATOMS: atom_id res chain seq x y z
N MET A 1 78.23 -34.49 12.51
CA MET A 1 79.44 -33.81 12.02
C MET A 1 79.06 -33.03 10.79
N PRO A 2 79.46 -31.76 10.67
CA PRO A 2 79.42 -30.69 11.68
C PRO A 2 78.81 -29.42 10.99
N ASP A 3 78.70 -28.20 11.51
CA ASP A 3 79.43 -27.37 12.48
C ASP A 3 78.37 -26.41 13.10
N SER A 4 78.24 -26.19 14.42
CA SER A 4 79.14 -25.43 15.33
C SER A 4 79.51 -24.06 14.73
N GLU A 5 79.53 -22.93 15.40
CA GLU A 5 79.40 -22.50 16.78
C GLU A 5 79.59 -20.97 16.71
N VAL A 6 79.75 -20.33 17.86
CA VAL A 6 80.33 -19.00 18.08
C VAL A 6 79.28 -17.90 18.25
N ILE A 7 78.70 -17.67 19.45
CA ILE A 7 79.24 -17.46 20.82
C ILE A 7 79.16 -15.97 21.20
N GLN A 8 78.49 -15.79 22.34
CA GLN A 8 78.63 -14.74 23.33
C GLN A 8 78.22 -13.31 22.97
N SER A 9 77.19 -12.88 23.69
CA SER A 9 77.41 -11.78 24.62
C SER A 9 76.41 -11.82 25.78
N LYS A 10 76.93 -12.26 26.93
CA LYS A 10 76.68 -11.69 28.27
C LYS A 10 75.24 -11.82 28.80
N LYS A 11 74.95 -12.75 29.71
CA LYS A 11 75.43 -12.77 31.10
C LYS A 11 75.20 -11.39 31.75
N LEU A 12 73.97 -11.12 32.16
CA LEU A 12 73.65 -10.35 33.35
C LEU A 12 72.22 -10.69 33.78
N GLU A 13 72.07 -10.95 35.08
CA GLU A 13 70.81 -10.80 35.82
C GLU A 13 69.79 -11.95 35.72
N VAL A 14 70.30 -13.16 35.98
CA VAL A 14 69.69 -14.05 36.96
C VAL A 14 69.73 -13.36 38.34
N SER A 15 68.87 -12.38 38.57
CA SER A 15 68.65 -11.81 39.93
C SER A 15 67.50 -10.80 39.95
N SER A 16 66.34 -11.09 39.35
CA SER A 16 65.12 -10.37 39.69
C SER A 16 63.86 -11.08 39.19
N ALA A 17 62.91 -11.22 40.09
CA ALA A 17 61.52 -11.61 39.84
C ALA A 17 61.21 -13.12 39.71
N ILE A 18 61.93 -13.98 40.44
CA ILE A 18 61.27 -15.05 41.23
C ILE A 18 60.55 -14.37 42.41
N PHE A 19 59.58 -13.51 42.08
CA PHE A 19 58.70 -12.78 42.99
C PHE A 19 57.30 -12.59 42.37
N ILE A 20 57.00 -13.34 41.30
CA ILE A 20 55.70 -13.35 40.62
C ILE A 20 55.11 -14.76 40.74
N ALA A 21 54.89 -15.22 41.97
CA ALA A 21 54.15 -16.47 42.22
C ALA A 21 53.56 -16.59 43.64
N GLY A 22 53.87 -15.68 44.57
CA GLY A 22 53.64 -15.95 46.00
C GLY A 22 52.86 -14.92 46.81
N LEU A 23 52.33 -13.84 46.21
CA LEU A 23 51.72 -12.73 46.97
C LEU A 23 50.57 -12.06 46.21
N SER A 24 49.51 -12.80 45.89
CA SER A 24 48.22 -12.18 45.49
C SER A 24 47.01 -12.90 46.10
N GLY A 25 47.22 -13.61 47.20
CA GLY A 25 46.16 -14.36 47.91
C GLY A 25 45.54 -13.66 49.11
N VAL A 26 46.09 -12.55 49.63
CA VAL A 26 45.63 -11.98 50.92
C VAL A 26 45.76 -10.46 50.97
N LEU A 27 45.27 -9.77 49.95
CA LEU A 27 44.89 -8.37 50.07
C LEU A 27 43.39 -8.25 49.81
N THR A 28 42.66 -8.38 50.92
CA THR A 28 41.53 -7.51 51.26
C THR A 28 40.44 -7.45 50.18
N LEU A 29 39.41 -8.29 50.18
CA LEU A 29 38.42 -8.49 51.27
C LEU A 29 38.02 -7.24 52.08
N ALA A 30 38.43 -6.05 51.64
CA ALA A 30 38.00 -4.75 52.16
C ALA A 30 37.47 -3.84 51.04
N GLY A 31 37.20 -4.39 49.86
CA GLY A 31 36.55 -3.70 48.74
C GLY A 31 35.06 -4.02 48.57
N VAL A 32 34.51 -4.97 49.35
CA VAL A 32 33.14 -5.50 49.15
C VAL A 32 32.11 -4.86 50.09
N MET A 33 32.51 -3.91 50.94
CA MET A 33 31.58 -3.22 51.86
C MET A 33 31.28 -1.76 51.49
N SER A 34 31.85 -1.21 50.40
CA SER A 34 31.46 0.11 49.86
C SER A 34 30.58 0.03 48.60
N THR A 35 30.44 -1.15 48.00
CA THR A 35 29.55 -1.40 46.85
C THR A 35 28.07 -1.48 47.20
N GLY A 36 27.71 -1.46 48.48
CA GLY A 36 26.32 -1.48 48.95
C GLY A 36 25.54 -0.18 48.68
N VAL A 37 26.24 0.97 48.57
CA VAL A 37 25.57 2.28 48.37
C VAL A 37 25.68 2.75 46.92
N ILE A 38 26.76 2.42 46.21
CA ILE A 38 26.91 2.78 44.79
C ILE A 38 26.01 1.88 43.90
N GLY A 39 25.78 0.61 44.28
CA GLY A 39 24.83 -0.26 43.56
C GLY A 39 23.36 0.18 43.71
N ALA A 40 22.98 0.76 44.85
CA ALA A 40 21.60 1.22 45.10
C ALA A 40 21.27 2.57 44.44
N ILE A 41 22.26 3.45 44.27
CA ILE A 41 22.09 4.73 43.55
C ILE A 41 22.09 4.48 42.03
N SER A 42 22.94 3.56 41.54
CA SER A 42 22.99 3.18 40.13
C SER A 42 21.71 2.49 39.66
N THR A 43 21.15 1.57 40.46
CA THR A 43 19.94 0.80 40.09
C THR A 43 18.68 1.65 39.98
N LYS A 44 18.49 2.65 40.84
CA LYS A 44 17.34 3.58 40.77
C LYS A 44 17.39 4.45 39.53
N GLN A 45 18.57 4.99 39.19
CA GLN A 45 18.76 5.82 38.02
C GLN A 45 18.61 5.02 36.72
N SER A 46 19.06 3.76 36.69
CA SER A 46 18.83 2.87 35.53
C SER A 46 17.37 2.46 35.37
N ALA A 47 16.62 2.23 36.46
CA ALA A 47 15.20 1.88 36.40
C ALA A 47 14.36 3.02 35.79
N GLU A 48 14.65 4.26 36.17
CA GLU A 48 13.98 5.47 35.68
C GLU A 48 14.32 5.75 34.21
N LEU A 49 15.57 5.48 33.79
CA LEU A 49 15.99 5.56 32.40
C LEU A 49 15.31 4.49 31.53
N THR A 50 15.17 3.25 32.01
CA THR A 50 14.39 2.21 31.31
C THR A 50 12.91 2.59 31.19
N ALA A 51 12.30 3.16 32.24
CA ALA A 51 10.91 3.59 32.19
C ALA A 51 10.68 4.74 31.20
N GLN A 52 11.59 5.72 31.15
CA GLN A 52 11.55 6.80 30.14
C GLN A 52 11.74 6.26 28.72
N SER A 53 12.67 5.32 28.52
CA SER A 53 12.89 4.68 27.21
C SER A 53 11.68 3.85 26.76
N ALA A 54 11.01 3.15 27.69
CA ALA A 54 9.81 2.38 27.41
C ALA A 54 8.64 3.30 26.98
N LYS A 55 8.44 4.42 27.69
CA LYS A 55 7.42 5.41 27.31
C LYS A 55 7.68 6.02 25.93
N LEU A 56 8.92 6.45 25.66
CA LEU A 56 9.29 6.99 24.35
C LEU A 56 9.10 5.96 23.23
N SER A 57 9.48 4.70 23.48
CA SER A 57 9.29 3.61 22.51
C SER A 57 7.80 3.32 22.25
N ALA A 58 6.95 3.39 23.28
CA ALA A 58 5.51 3.22 23.14
C ALA A 58 4.88 4.38 22.35
N ASP A 59 5.27 5.63 22.64
CA ASP A 59 4.79 6.81 21.92
C ASP A 59 5.21 6.78 20.44
N LEU A 60 6.47 6.41 20.15
CA LEU A 60 6.95 6.25 18.78
C LEU A 60 6.21 5.14 18.03
N THR A 61 5.94 4.01 18.70
CA THR A 61 5.18 2.90 18.13
C THR A 61 3.73 3.31 17.83
N ALA A 62 3.10 4.06 18.75
CA ALA A 62 1.75 4.58 18.55
C ALA A 62 1.69 5.58 17.39
N GLN A 63 2.70 6.45 17.26
CA GLN A 63 2.79 7.39 16.14
C GLN A 63 3.01 6.67 14.80
N ALA A 64 3.90 5.67 14.75
CA ALA A 64 4.12 4.85 13.57
C ALA A 64 2.85 4.09 13.15
N ALA A 65 2.11 3.53 14.13
CA ALA A 65 0.84 2.85 13.87
C ALA A 65 -0.21 3.79 13.27
N ARG A 66 -0.30 5.03 13.78
CA ARG A 66 -1.21 6.05 13.21
C ARG A 66 -0.82 6.39 11.77
N ILE A 67 0.44 6.70 11.51
CA ILE A 67 0.92 7.03 10.15
C ILE A 67 0.66 5.87 9.19
N SER A 68 0.93 4.63 9.62
CA SER A 68 0.67 3.43 8.82
C SER A 68 -0.82 3.25 8.50
N ALA A 69 -1.70 3.50 9.47
CA ALA A 69 -3.15 3.45 9.25
C ALA A 69 -3.63 4.49 8.23
N GLN A 70 -3.11 5.73 8.31
CA GLN A 70 -3.42 6.79 7.35
C GLN A 70 -2.96 6.43 5.94
N GLN A 71 -1.72 5.95 5.78
CA GLN A 71 -1.19 5.49 4.49
C GLN A 71 -2.00 4.33 3.91
N ALA A 72 -2.40 3.37 4.74
CA ALA A 72 -3.24 2.25 4.31
C ALA A 72 -4.66 2.69 3.91
N CYS A 73 -5.21 3.74 4.54
CA CYS A 73 -6.47 4.35 4.11
C CYS A 73 -6.34 4.96 2.70
N VAL A 74 -5.33 5.81 2.49
CA VAL A 74 -5.08 6.46 1.19
C VAL A 74 -4.84 5.42 0.09
N ALA A 75 -3.97 4.44 0.33
CA ALA A 75 -3.65 3.41 -0.65
C ALA A 75 -4.88 2.58 -1.08
N ARG A 76 -5.80 2.30 -0.16
CA ARG A 76 -7.06 1.60 -0.47
C ARG A 76 -7.96 2.44 -1.36
N LEU A 77 -8.10 3.74 -1.08
CA LEU A 77 -8.90 4.64 -1.90
C LEU A 77 -8.29 4.82 -3.30
N ASP A 78 -6.97 4.98 -3.39
CA ASP A 78 -6.28 5.12 -4.68
C ASP A 78 -6.43 3.85 -5.53
N THR A 79 -6.35 2.67 -4.90
CA THR A 79 -6.61 1.40 -5.60
C THR A 79 -8.05 1.30 -6.09
N GLN A 80 -9.03 1.71 -5.29
CA GLN A 80 -10.44 1.74 -5.71
C GLN A 80 -10.66 2.72 -6.85
N GLU A 81 -10.11 3.94 -6.76
CA GLU A 81 -10.20 4.96 -7.80
C GLU A 81 -9.59 4.44 -9.12
N GLN A 82 -8.38 3.87 -9.05
CA GLN A 82 -7.69 3.32 -10.22
C GLN A 82 -8.48 2.19 -10.87
N ASN A 83 -8.98 1.23 -10.08
CA ASN A 83 -9.80 0.13 -10.59
C ASN A 83 -11.07 0.66 -11.28
N LEU A 84 -11.73 1.65 -10.68
CA LEU A 84 -12.92 2.23 -11.27
C LEU A 84 -12.62 2.97 -12.57
N ARG A 85 -11.52 3.74 -12.63
CA ARG A 85 -11.08 4.45 -13.84
C ARG A 85 -10.75 3.49 -14.98
N VAL A 86 -10.04 2.38 -14.71
CA VAL A 86 -9.74 1.36 -15.71
C VAL A 86 -11.02 0.71 -16.23
N LYS A 87 -11.98 0.41 -15.35
CA LYS A 87 -13.28 -0.16 -15.76
C LYS A 87 -14.13 0.84 -16.54
N ALA A 88 -14.09 2.13 -16.16
CA ALA A 88 -14.78 3.20 -16.87
C ALA A 88 -14.21 3.37 -18.29
N ASP A 89 -12.88 3.39 -18.42
CA ASP A 89 -12.18 3.45 -19.70
C ASP A 89 -12.59 2.28 -20.60
N GLN A 90 -12.50 1.04 -20.12
CA GLN A 90 -12.95 -0.15 -20.86
C GLN A 90 -14.40 -0.06 -21.34
N PHE A 91 -15.30 0.44 -20.49
CA PHE A 91 -16.71 0.59 -20.84
C PHE A 91 -16.93 1.68 -21.90
N LEU A 92 -16.32 2.85 -21.71
CA LEU A 92 -16.45 3.97 -22.65
C LEU A 92 -15.78 3.68 -24.00
N SER A 93 -14.63 2.99 -24.00
CA SER A 93 -13.99 2.52 -25.23
C SER A 93 -14.88 1.55 -25.97
N ALA A 94 -15.46 0.55 -25.30
CA ALA A 94 -16.40 -0.38 -25.94
C ALA A 94 -17.65 0.33 -26.50
N LEU A 95 -18.13 1.38 -25.81
CA LEU A 95 -19.24 2.20 -26.29
C LEU A 95 -18.85 3.02 -27.53
N GLY A 96 -17.64 3.60 -27.52
CA GLY A 96 -17.05 4.28 -28.67
C GLY A 96 -16.90 3.34 -29.87
N ASP A 97 -16.34 2.15 -29.64
CA ASP A 97 -16.17 1.12 -30.67
C ASP A 97 -17.49 0.64 -31.25
N PHE A 98 -18.53 0.54 -30.44
CA PHE A 98 -19.87 0.16 -30.90
C PHE A 98 -20.50 1.29 -31.74
N THR A 99 -20.47 2.53 -31.25
CA THR A 99 -21.06 3.68 -31.95
C THR A 99 -20.34 4.02 -33.27
N ALA A 100 -19.02 3.84 -33.32
CA ALA A 100 -18.21 4.03 -34.53
C ALA A 100 -18.58 3.10 -35.69
N LEU A 101 -19.22 1.97 -35.41
CA LEU A 101 -19.66 1.02 -36.44
C LEU A 101 -20.62 1.65 -37.47
N THR A 102 -21.38 2.66 -37.06
CA THR A 102 -22.27 3.42 -37.95
C THR A 102 -21.52 4.14 -39.08
N GLY A 103 -20.22 4.41 -38.91
CA GLY A 103 -19.37 5.01 -39.93
C GLY A 103 -18.65 4.00 -40.85
N HIS A 104 -18.79 2.69 -40.60
CA HIS A 104 -18.14 1.67 -41.42
C HIS A 104 -18.96 1.39 -42.69
N THR A 105 -18.31 1.42 -43.85
CA THR A 105 -18.96 1.18 -45.15
C THR A 105 -19.31 -0.28 -45.40
N ASN A 106 -18.64 -1.21 -44.71
CA ASN A 106 -18.85 -2.65 -44.84
C ASN A 106 -19.45 -3.19 -43.54
N PHE A 107 -20.78 -3.30 -43.50
CA PHE A 107 -21.46 -3.92 -42.37
C PHE A 107 -21.24 -5.43 -42.39
N VAL A 108 -20.74 -5.97 -41.26
CA VAL A 108 -20.59 -7.41 -41.03
C VAL A 108 -21.29 -7.76 -39.73
N GLN A 109 -22.36 -8.57 -39.81
CA GLN A 109 -23.19 -8.94 -38.66
C GLN A 109 -22.37 -9.54 -37.51
N GLU A 110 -21.40 -10.39 -37.82
CA GLU A 110 -20.53 -10.99 -36.79
C GLU A 110 -19.72 -9.93 -36.02
N SER A 111 -19.19 -8.90 -36.71
CA SER A 111 -18.51 -7.80 -36.03
C SER A 111 -19.47 -6.94 -35.22
N TYR A 112 -20.72 -6.82 -35.65
CA TYR A 112 -21.76 -6.11 -34.92
C TYR A 112 -22.05 -6.81 -33.59
N ASP A 113 -22.36 -8.10 -33.64
CA ASP A 113 -22.68 -8.91 -32.47
C ASP A 113 -21.52 -8.95 -31.47
N ALA A 114 -20.28 -9.11 -31.96
CA ALA A 114 -19.08 -9.10 -31.12
C ALA A 114 -18.88 -7.78 -30.38
N ARG A 115 -19.14 -6.63 -31.03
CA ARG A 115 -19.02 -5.29 -30.41
C ARG A 115 -20.13 -5.06 -29.39
N LEU A 116 -21.37 -5.45 -29.71
CA LEU A 116 -22.49 -5.37 -28.78
C LEU A 116 -22.21 -6.21 -27.53
N ASP A 117 -21.74 -7.44 -27.70
CA ASP A 117 -21.32 -8.31 -26.59
C ASP A 117 -20.20 -7.69 -25.76
N GLY A 118 -19.19 -7.09 -26.39
CA GLY A 118 -18.10 -6.39 -25.71
C GLY A 118 -18.60 -5.20 -24.87
N LEU A 119 -19.53 -4.42 -25.41
CA LEU A 119 -20.18 -3.32 -24.71
C LEU A 119 -21.02 -3.81 -23.52
N MET A 120 -21.83 -4.85 -23.71
CA MET A 120 -22.61 -5.45 -22.63
C MET A 120 -21.71 -5.98 -21.51
N LYS A 121 -20.68 -6.76 -21.85
CA LYS A 121 -19.71 -7.31 -20.89
C LYS A 121 -18.99 -6.23 -20.11
N SER A 122 -18.49 -5.19 -20.78
CA SER A 122 -17.79 -4.08 -20.12
C SER A 122 -18.72 -3.26 -19.23
N GLY A 123 -19.95 -2.99 -19.65
CA GLY A 123 -20.96 -2.28 -18.85
C GLY A 123 -21.36 -3.04 -17.57
N TYR A 124 -21.61 -4.34 -17.68
CA TYR A 124 -21.87 -5.17 -16.49
C TYR A 124 -20.63 -5.30 -15.60
N SER A 125 -19.44 -5.46 -16.19
CA SER A 125 -18.17 -5.50 -15.44
C SER A 125 -17.97 -4.22 -14.64
N PHE A 126 -18.11 -3.04 -15.27
CA PHE A 126 -18.03 -1.76 -14.56
C PHE A 126 -19.07 -1.67 -13.44
N SER A 127 -20.31 -2.11 -13.69
CA SER A 127 -21.38 -2.07 -12.68
C SER A 127 -21.09 -2.91 -11.43
N ALA A 128 -20.20 -3.90 -11.50
CA ALA A 128 -19.81 -4.73 -10.34
C ALA A 128 -18.81 -4.03 -9.41
N TYR A 129 -18.04 -3.06 -9.92
CA TYR A 129 -17.04 -2.30 -9.16
C TYR A 129 -17.49 -0.87 -8.84
N ALA A 130 -18.51 -0.38 -9.53
CA ALA A 130 -19.01 0.98 -9.37
C ALA A 130 -19.94 1.12 -8.15
N PRO A 131 -20.02 2.32 -7.54
CA PRO A 131 -21.05 2.60 -6.53
C PRO A 131 -22.45 2.46 -7.13
N LYS A 132 -23.45 2.18 -6.28
CA LYS A 132 -24.80 1.78 -6.67
C LYS A 132 -25.43 2.65 -7.78
N ARG A 133 -25.29 3.97 -7.70
CA ARG A 133 -25.87 4.90 -8.69
C ARG A 133 -25.18 4.79 -10.05
N LEU A 134 -23.85 4.83 -10.10
CA LEU A 134 -23.08 4.59 -11.33
C LEU A 134 -23.34 3.21 -11.93
N ALA A 135 -23.40 2.17 -11.08
CA ALA A 135 -23.70 0.81 -11.52
C ALA A 135 -25.07 0.73 -12.21
N THR A 136 -26.08 1.41 -11.67
CA THR A 136 -27.43 1.47 -12.25
C THR A 136 -27.41 2.22 -13.58
N LEU A 137 -26.74 3.37 -13.65
CA LEU A 137 -26.64 4.18 -14.87
C LEU A 137 -25.95 3.41 -16.00
N SER A 138 -24.85 2.70 -15.72
CA SER A 138 -24.17 1.87 -16.73
C SER A 138 -25.06 0.74 -17.24
N ARG A 139 -25.84 0.10 -16.36
CA ARG A 139 -26.80 -0.94 -16.76
C ARG A 139 -27.91 -0.36 -17.63
N ASN A 140 -28.44 0.80 -17.27
CA ASN A 140 -29.46 1.48 -18.08
C ASN A 140 -28.92 1.83 -19.46
N MET A 141 -27.69 2.35 -19.56
CA MET A 141 -27.07 2.65 -20.86
C MET A 141 -27.02 1.41 -21.76
N VAL A 142 -26.51 0.27 -21.26
CA VAL A 142 -26.42 -0.94 -22.09
C VAL A 142 -27.79 -1.54 -22.42
N VAL A 143 -28.75 -1.49 -21.49
CA VAL A 143 -30.12 -2.00 -21.72
C VAL A 143 -30.89 -1.14 -22.72
N GLU A 144 -30.87 0.18 -22.57
CA GLU A 144 -31.60 1.08 -23.47
C GLU A 144 -30.98 1.09 -24.87
N LEU A 145 -29.65 1.00 -24.98
CA LEU A 145 -29.00 0.83 -26.28
C LEU A 145 -29.38 -0.52 -26.92
N LYS A 146 -29.40 -1.62 -26.15
CA LYS A 146 -29.87 -2.91 -26.66
C LYS A 146 -31.32 -2.83 -27.15
N LYS A 147 -32.20 -2.11 -26.45
CA LYS A 147 -33.58 -1.90 -26.90
C LYS A 147 -33.61 -1.14 -28.21
N ALA A 148 -32.93 0.00 -28.30
CA ALA A 148 -32.85 0.81 -29.51
C ALA A 148 -32.39 0.00 -30.74
N ILE A 149 -31.47 -0.93 -30.55
CA ILE A 149 -30.97 -1.82 -31.62
C ILE A 149 -32.04 -2.74 -32.21
N HIS A 150 -32.91 -3.29 -31.36
CA HIS A 150 -33.89 -4.31 -31.77
C HIS A 150 -35.26 -3.72 -32.08
N GLU A 151 -35.41 -2.41 -31.91
CA GLU A 151 -36.68 -1.73 -32.06
C GLU A 151 -36.94 -1.39 -33.53
N THR A 152 -38.16 -1.66 -33.97
CA THR A 152 -38.62 -1.38 -35.33
C THR A 152 -39.62 -0.22 -35.38
N ASP A 153 -40.23 0.11 -34.24
CA ASP A 153 -41.10 1.27 -34.11
C ASP A 153 -40.28 2.55 -33.86
N ASP A 154 -40.45 3.56 -34.71
CA ASP A 154 -39.69 4.82 -34.63
C ASP A 154 -39.90 5.57 -33.31
N THR A 155 -41.09 5.44 -32.70
CA THR A 155 -41.42 6.11 -31.43
C THR A 155 -40.68 5.44 -30.28
N GLU A 156 -40.73 4.11 -30.20
CA GLU A 156 -40.01 3.34 -29.19
C GLU A 156 -38.48 3.44 -29.37
N LEU A 157 -38.00 3.47 -30.62
CA LEU A 157 -36.59 3.72 -30.93
C LEU A 157 -36.14 5.08 -30.37
N THR A 158 -36.89 6.14 -30.68
CA THR A 158 -36.60 7.49 -30.19
C THR A 158 -36.62 7.52 -28.65
N ALA A 159 -37.61 6.89 -28.02
CA ALA A 159 -37.71 6.82 -26.57
C ALA A 159 -36.53 6.07 -25.92
N ALA A 160 -36.05 4.99 -26.53
CA ALA A 160 -34.88 4.25 -26.06
C ALA A 160 -33.59 5.07 -26.19
N LEU A 161 -33.41 5.78 -27.31
CA LEU A 161 -32.25 6.66 -27.53
C LEU A 161 -32.26 7.84 -26.55
N ASP A 162 -33.42 8.47 -26.30
CA ASP A 162 -33.54 9.54 -25.31
C ASP A 162 -33.17 9.07 -23.90
N LYS A 163 -33.64 7.88 -23.50
CA LYS A 163 -33.28 7.28 -22.20
C LYS A 163 -31.79 6.93 -22.13
N PHE A 164 -31.20 6.44 -23.23
CA PHE A 164 -29.77 6.20 -23.33
C PHE A 164 -28.98 7.51 -23.17
N HIS A 165 -29.33 8.56 -23.91
CA HIS A 165 -28.66 9.87 -23.84
C HIS A 165 -28.77 10.48 -22.45
N LYS A 166 -29.95 10.44 -21.83
CA LYS A 166 -30.15 10.88 -20.45
C LYS A 166 -29.26 10.10 -19.48
N SER A 167 -29.25 8.77 -19.58
CA SER A 167 -28.43 7.91 -18.72
C SER A 167 -26.94 8.20 -18.91
N ASN A 168 -26.48 8.45 -20.14
CA ASN A 168 -25.09 8.80 -20.43
C ASN A 168 -24.70 10.16 -19.81
N GLN A 169 -25.56 11.18 -19.91
CA GLN A 169 -25.30 12.48 -19.28
C GLN A 169 -25.25 12.37 -17.75
N GLU A 170 -26.22 11.67 -17.16
CA GLU A 170 -26.26 11.41 -15.72
C GLU A 170 -25.04 10.59 -15.26
N TRP A 171 -24.61 9.60 -16.05
CA TRP A 171 -23.43 8.78 -15.78
C TRP A 171 -22.16 9.63 -15.70
N ASN A 172 -21.94 10.52 -16.68
CA ASN A 172 -20.77 11.41 -16.69
C ASN A 172 -20.75 12.34 -15.47
N ASN A 173 -21.90 12.93 -15.14
CA ASN A 173 -22.02 13.78 -13.95
C ASN A 173 -21.74 13.00 -12.67
N GLU A 174 -22.34 11.82 -12.53
CA GLU A 174 -22.17 10.97 -11.34
C GLU A 174 -20.74 10.48 -11.18
N PHE A 175 -20.06 10.20 -12.30
CA PHE A 175 -18.66 9.78 -12.27
C PHE A 175 -17.77 10.88 -11.70
N GLN A 176 -18.00 12.13 -12.11
CA GLN A 176 -17.27 13.27 -11.56
C GLN A 176 -17.59 13.55 -10.09
N VAL A 177 -18.85 13.39 -9.68
CA VAL A 177 -19.26 13.51 -8.28
C VAL A 177 -18.52 12.47 -7.43
N PHE A 178 -18.53 11.21 -7.85
CA PHE A 178 -17.86 10.13 -7.13
C PHE A 178 -16.34 10.34 -7.00
N LEU A 179 -15.67 10.82 -8.06
CA LEU A 179 -14.24 11.16 -7.99
C LEU A 179 -13.97 12.29 -6.98
N LYS A 180 -14.86 13.28 -6.87
CA LYS A 180 -14.77 14.34 -5.86
C LYS A 180 -15.01 13.80 -4.44
N GLU A 181 -15.94 12.86 -4.28
CA GLU A 181 -16.20 12.19 -3.00
C GLU A 181 -14.97 11.42 -2.53
N LEU A 182 -14.34 10.61 -3.39
CA LEU A 182 -13.09 9.92 -3.09
C LEU A 182 -11.98 10.88 -2.68
N ALA A 183 -11.84 11.99 -3.40
CA ALA A 183 -10.87 13.03 -3.05
C ALA A 183 -11.16 13.69 -1.70
N SER A 184 -12.43 13.82 -1.32
CA SER A 184 -12.84 14.33 0.00
C SER A 184 -12.49 13.33 1.10
N ILE A 185 -12.83 12.05 0.93
CA ILE A 185 -12.53 10.98 1.90
C ILE A 185 -11.02 10.85 2.11
N ARG A 186 -10.22 10.96 1.03
CA ARG A 186 -8.75 10.91 1.08
C ARG A 186 -8.16 11.97 2.02
N LYS A 187 -8.77 13.17 2.10
CA LYS A 187 -8.31 14.23 3.01
C LYS A 187 -8.53 13.90 4.49
N GLY A 188 -9.44 12.97 4.79
CA GLY A 188 -9.79 12.55 6.14
C GLY A 188 -9.06 11.30 6.65
N CYS A 189 -8.12 10.74 5.89
CA CYS A 189 -7.48 9.45 6.19
C CYS A 189 -6.52 9.42 7.42
#